data_AF-A0A0N1F4M0-F1
#
_entry.id   AF-A0A0N1F4M0-F1
#
_cell.length_a   1.000
_cell.length_b   1.000
_cell.length_c   1.000
_cell.angle_alpha   90.00
_cell.angle_beta   90.00
_cell.angle_gamma   90.00
#
_symmetry.space_group_name_H-M   'P 1'
#
loop_
_entity.id
_entity.type
_entity.pdbx_description
1 polymer ?
#
loop_
_entity_poly.entity_id
_entity_poly.type
_entity_poly.pdbx_seq_one_letter_code
_entity_poly.pdbx_strand_id
1 'polypeptide(L)'
;MNASTLILRAKSALEKDVKYKSPGKAPPIEATSWPNSPIATDCSGFLAWCLRMSRKIDHPFYNRINGGWFETTAVHADGRASVGYCSQINKPRPGAMLVYPDYLGSDNRMHDGHMGLVVEVNGGSGIDGVTGIVHCSVGNDRNGSAIQETGPGIWKAKANSIIVWWDGIIED
;
A
#
# COMPACT_ATOMS: atom_id res chain seq x y z
N MET A 1 -5.12 -15.56 0.42
CA MET A 1 -5.15 -15.05 1.81
C MET A 1 -6.48 -14.32 1.98
N ASN A 2 -7.14 -14.36 3.14
CA ASN A 2 -8.34 -13.55 3.35
C ASN A 2 -8.02 -12.12 3.85
N ALA A 3 -8.98 -11.21 3.72
CA ALA A 3 -8.80 -9.80 4.07
C ALA A 3 -8.48 -9.62 5.56
N SER A 4 -9.12 -10.39 6.44
CA SER A 4 -8.87 -10.36 7.88
C SER A 4 -7.42 -10.72 8.24
N THR A 5 -6.83 -11.76 7.64
CA THR A 5 -5.41 -12.09 7.83
C THR A 5 -4.48 -10.97 7.35
N LEU A 6 -4.79 -10.36 6.20
CA LEU A 6 -4.00 -9.26 5.65
C LEU A 6 -3.98 -8.06 6.61
N ILE A 7 -5.14 -7.69 7.15
CA ILE A 7 -5.28 -6.58 8.10
C ILE A 7 -4.56 -6.87 9.42
N LEU A 8 -4.67 -8.09 9.96
CA LEU A 8 -3.95 -8.48 11.18
C LEU A 8 -2.43 -8.37 11.01
N ARG A 9 -1.91 -8.75 9.83
CA ARG A 9 -0.50 -8.58 9.49
C ARG A 9 -0.10 -7.12 9.48
N ALA A 10 -0.85 -6.27 8.77
CA ALA A 10 -0.57 -4.83 8.71
C ALA A 10 -0.58 -4.20 10.10
N LYS A 11 -1.59 -4.49 10.92
CA LYS A 11 -1.71 -3.97 12.28
C LYS A 11 -0.59 -4.44 13.22
N SER A 12 -0.01 -5.62 12.98
CA SER A 12 1.12 -6.10 13.80
C SER A 12 2.40 -5.25 13.69
N ALA A 13 2.48 -4.37 12.69
CA ALA A 13 3.59 -3.44 12.50
C ALA A 13 3.40 -2.10 13.23
N LEU A 14 2.21 -1.85 13.78
CA LEU A 14 1.96 -0.68 14.63
C LEU A 14 2.79 -0.79 15.91
N GLU A 15 3.25 0.36 16.42
CA GLU A 15 4.00 0.45 17.68
C GLU A 15 5.35 -0.31 17.68
N LYS A 16 5.94 -0.56 16.49
CA LYS A 16 7.22 -1.27 16.33
C LYS A 16 8.43 -0.37 16.07
N ASP A 17 8.30 0.94 16.26
CA ASP A 17 9.35 1.95 16.03
C ASP A 17 10.05 1.83 14.66
N VAL A 18 9.31 1.34 13.66
CA VAL A 18 9.80 1.11 12.29
C VAL A 18 10.31 2.42 11.71
N LYS A 19 11.46 2.37 11.02
CA LYS A 19 12.04 3.53 10.33
C LYS A 19 11.73 3.54 8.83
N TYR A 20 11.62 4.73 8.26
CA TYR A 20 11.38 4.87 6.82
C TYR A 20 12.70 4.73 6.06
N LYS A 21 12.69 4.00 4.95
CA LYS A 21 13.80 3.94 3.99
C LYS A 21 13.26 3.57 2.62
N SER A 22 13.67 4.28 1.57
CA SER A 22 13.35 3.95 0.16
C SER A 22 14.64 3.83 -0.67
N PRO A 23 14.92 2.68 -1.31
CA PRO A 23 14.20 1.42 -1.15
C PRO A 23 14.41 0.80 0.24
N GLY A 24 13.32 0.34 0.82
CA GLY A 24 13.27 -0.30 2.12
C GLY A 24 13.41 -1.81 2.06
N LYS A 25 13.64 -2.42 3.22
CA LYS A 25 13.58 -3.86 3.42
C LYS A 25 12.25 -4.22 4.09
N ALA A 26 11.86 -5.48 3.98
CA ALA A 26 10.75 -6.02 4.74
C ALA A 26 11.21 -7.26 5.52
N PRO A 27 10.49 -7.65 6.58
CA PRO A 27 10.71 -8.94 7.21
C PRO A 27 10.52 -10.11 6.23
N PRO A 28 10.95 -11.33 6.58
CA PRO A 28 10.67 -12.51 5.79
C PRO A 28 9.15 -12.66 5.54
N ILE A 29 8.77 -13.10 4.33
CA ILE A 29 7.35 -13.19 3.91
C ILE A 29 6.57 -14.20 4.74
N GLU A 30 7.24 -15.20 5.30
CA GLU A 30 6.70 -16.22 6.18
C GLU A 30 6.34 -15.69 7.57
N ALA A 31 7.02 -14.62 8.02
CA ALA A 31 6.80 -14.03 9.35
C ALA A 31 5.33 -13.64 9.51
N THR A 32 4.66 -14.14 10.54
CA THR A 32 3.22 -13.95 10.78
C THR A 32 2.88 -12.55 11.31
N SER A 33 3.85 -11.90 11.96
CA SER A 33 3.76 -10.54 12.50
C SER A 33 5.04 -9.75 12.22
N TRP A 34 4.96 -8.42 12.32
CA TRP A 34 6.14 -7.57 12.19
C TRP A 34 7.07 -7.77 13.39
N PRO A 35 8.33 -8.16 13.18
CA PRO A 35 9.26 -8.43 14.27
C PRO A 35 9.72 -7.14 14.95
N ASN A 36 10.02 -7.22 16.25
CA ASN A 36 10.77 -6.19 16.96
C ASN A 36 12.21 -6.17 16.43
N SER A 37 12.45 -5.40 15.37
CA SER A 37 13.73 -5.40 14.64
C SER A 37 14.02 -4.03 14.04
N PRO A 38 15.29 -3.68 13.77
CA PRO A 38 15.66 -2.40 13.16
C PRO A 38 15.36 -2.33 11.66
N ILE A 39 14.40 -3.13 11.16
CA ILE A 39 14.04 -3.13 9.75
C ILE A 39 13.41 -1.79 9.39
N ALA A 40 14.02 -1.10 8.43
CA ALA A 40 13.48 0.10 7.82
C ALA A 40 12.83 -0.25 6.48
N THR A 41 11.63 0.28 6.21
CA THR A 41 10.81 -0.10 5.06
C THR A 41 10.25 1.10 4.29
N ASP A 42 9.61 0.84 3.16
CA ASP A 42 8.86 1.82 2.36
C ASP A 42 7.39 1.35 2.20
N CYS A 43 6.53 2.19 1.60
CA CYS A 43 5.11 1.91 1.42
C CYS A 43 4.86 0.60 0.66
N SER A 44 5.57 0.39 -0.45
CA SER A 44 5.42 -0.80 -1.30
C SER A 44 6.02 -2.07 -0.69
N GLY A 45 7.14 -1.97 0.02
CA GLY A 45 7.76 -3.08 0.74
C GLY A 45 6.91 -3.53 1.92
N PHE A 46 6.29 -2.59 2.64
CA PHE A 46 5.30 -2.89 3.67
C PHE A 46 4.10 -3.65 3.10
N LEU A 47 3.49 -3.16 2.01
CA LEU A 47 2.33 -3.82 1.41
C LEU A 47 2.68 -5.18 0.78
N ALA A 48 3.82 -5.31 0.11
CA ALA A 48 4.29 -6.59 -0.42
C ALA A 48 4.46 -7.63 0.71
N TRP A 49 4.99 -7.23 1.86
CA TRP A 49 5.06 -8.11 3.03
C TRP A 49 3.68 -8.46 3.58
N CYS A 50 2.76 -7.50 3.67
CA CYS A 50 1.38 -7.76 4.09
C CYS A 50 0.74 -8.83 3.20
N LEU A 51 0.89 -8.71 1.87
CA LEU A 51 0.36 -9.62 0.85
C LEU A 51 1.13 -10.96 0.75
N ARG A 52 2.24 -11.14 1.46
CA ARG A 52 3.15 -12.30 1.36
C ARG A 52 3.67 -12.53 -0.05
N MET A 53 4.06 -11.46 -0.73
CA MET A 53 4.56 -11.53 -2.09
C MET A 53 5.96 -10.94 -2.22
N SER A 54 6.66 -11.40 -3.25
CA SER A 54 7.87 -10.74 -3.73
C SER A 54 7.54 -9.33 -4.22
N ARG A 55 8.44 -8.36 -3.99
CA ARG A 55 8.38 -7.05 -4.65
C ARG A 55 8.70 -7.15 -6.15
N LYS A 56 9.26 -8.27 -6.60
CA LYS A 56 9.47 -8.56 -8.01
C LYS A 56 8.35 -9.47 -8.51
N ILE A 57 7.48 -8.91 -9.34
CA ILE A 57 6.39 -9.61 -10.01
C ILE A 57 6.87 -10.05 -11.39
N ASP A 58 6.83 -11.35 -11.63
CA ASP A 58 6.99 -11.90 -12.97
C ASP A 58 5.64 -11.89 -13.69
N HIS A 59 5.31 -10.76 -14.30
CA HIS A 59 4.12 -10.61 -15.13
C HIS A 59 4.42 -9.65 -16.28
N PRO A 60 4.04 -9.97 -17.54
CA PRO A 60 4.38 -9.14 -18.71
C PRO A 60 3.97 -7.67 -18.59
N PHE A 61 2.82 -7.40 -17.96
CA PHE A 61 2.36 -6.03 -17.70
C PHE A 61 3.32 -5.28 -16.77
N TYR A 62 3.64 -5.84 -15.60
CA TYR A 62 4.56 -5.22 -14.64
C TYR A 62 5.96 -5.06 -15.23
N ASN A 63 6.45 -6.06 -15.97
CA ASN A 63 7.73 -5.98 -16.69
C ASN A 63 7.77 -4.81 -17.68
N ARG A 64 6.66 -4.54 -18.39
CA ARG A 64 6.56 -3.40 -19.31
C ARG A 64 6.51 -2.05 -18.60
N ILE A 65 5.81 -1.95 -17.46
CA ILE A 65 5.63 -0.68 -16.75
C ILE A 65 6.93 -0.20 -16.12
N ASN A 66 7.61 -1.06 -15.35
CA ASN A 66 8.77 -0.66 -14.56
C ASN A 66 9.80 -1.80 -14.39
N GLY A 67 9.79 -2.78 -15.30
CA GLY A 67 10.68 -3.93 -15.21
C GLY A 67 10.27 -4.95 -14.16
N GLY A 68 9.04 -4.93 -13.63
CA GLY A 68 8.51 -6.00 -12.79
C GLY A 68 8.44 -5.67 -11.30
N TRP A 69 8.52 -4.39 -10.91
CA TRP A 69 8.48 -3.99 -9.49
C TRP A 69 7.04 -3.74 -9.02
N PHE A 70 6.70 -4.31 -7.87
CA PHE A 70 5.52 -3.91 -7.09
C PHE A 70 5.83 -2.60 -6.37
N GLU A 71 5.43 -1.50 -6.98
CA GLU A 71 5.49 -0.16 -6.43
C GLU A 71 4.27 0.66 -6.88
N THR A 72 4.17 1.88 -6.37
CA THR A 72 3.01 2.77 -6.50
C THR A 72 2.53 2.99 -7.93
N THR A 73 3.42 3.27 -8.86
CA THR A 73 3.11 3.55 -10.26
C THR A 73 2.62 2.30 -10.98
N ALA A 74 3.28 1.14 -10.79
CA ALA A 74 2.85 -0.11 -11.39
C ALA A 74 1.51 -0.62 -10.83
N VAL A 75 1.27 -0.51 -9.52
CA VAL A 75 -0.02 -0.92 -8.92
C VAL A 75 -1.15 0.02 -9.34
N HIS A 76 -0.87 1.32 -9.46
CA HIS A 76 -1.82 2.30 -9.98
C HIS A 76 -2.19 2.04 -11.43
N ALA A 77 -1.22 1.63 -12.26
CA ALA A 77 -1.44 1.22 -13.64
C ALA A 77 -2.19 -0.11 -13.73
N ASP A 78 -1.86 -1.09 -12.89
CA ASP A 78 -2.52 -2.40 -12.80
C ASP A 78 -4.01 -2.23 -12.49
N GLY A 79 -4.34 -1.48 -11.43
CA GLY A 79 -5.74 -1.22 -11.06
C GLY A 79 -6.59 -0.59 -12.17
N ARG A 80 -5.98 0.13 -13.12
CA ARG A 80 -6.68 0.73 -14.27
C ARG A 80 -6.68 -0.13 -15.54
N ALA A 81 -5.87 -1.18 -15.56
CA ALA A 81 -5.78 -2.09 -16.68
C ALA A 81 -6.88 -3.16 -16.60
N SER A 82 -7.18 -3.80 -17.72
CA SER A 82 -8.04 -4.99 -17.76
C SER A 82 -7.25 -6.29 -17.56
N VAL A 83 -5.99 -6.20 -17.12
CA VAL A 83 -5.02 -7.28 -16.97
C VAL A 83 -4.18 -7.02 -15.73
N GLY A 84 -3.53 -8.06 -15.21
CA GLY A 84 -2.67 -7.96 -14.04
C GLY A 84 -3.31 -8.60 -12.81
N TYR A 85 -3.09 -8.03 -11.63
CA TYR A 85 -3.48 -8.63 -10.34
C TYR A 85 -4.30 -7.70 -9.47
N CYS A 86 -4.50 -6.45 -9.90
CA CYS A 86 -5.26 -5.45 -9.18
C CYS A 86 -6.45 -4.99 -9.99
N SER A 87 -7.61 -4.92 -9.35
CA SER A 87 -8.82 -4.33 -9.92
C SER A 87 -9.17 -3.03 -9.21
N GLN A 88 -9.39 -1.93 -9.94
CA GLN A 88 -9.95 -0.72 -9.34
C GLN A 88 -11.38 -0.95 -8.87
N ILE A 89 -11.69 -0.50 -7.65
CA ILE A 89 -13.03 -0.59 -7.05
C ILE A 89 -13.54 0.79 -6.62
N ASN A 90 -14.85 1.00 -6.69
CA ASN A 90 -15.48 2.26 -6.29
C ASN A 90 -16.00 2.24 -4.84
N LYS A 91 -16.42 1.07 -4.35
CA LYS A 91 -16.86 0.91 -2.97
C LYS A 91 -15.68 0.41 -2.15
N PRO A 92 -15.12 1.22 -1.23
CA PRO A 92 -13.99 0.78 -0.41
C PRO A 92 -14.43 -0.38 0.48
N ARG A 93 -13.48 -1.28 0.76
CA ARG A 93 -13.65 -2.37 1.70
C ARG A 93 -12.33 -2.65 2.44
N PRO A 94 -12.38 -3.14 3.69
CA PRO A 94 -11.17 -3.56 4.40
C PRO A 94 -10.37 -4.58 3.58
N GLY A 95 -9.05 -4.42 3.56
CA GLY A 95 -8.13 -5.21 2.73
C GLY A 95 -7.83 -4.61 1.35
N ALA A 96 -8.60 -3.62 0.89
CA ALA A 96 -8.26 -2.85 -0.31
C ALA A 96 -7.03 -1.96 -0.06
N MET A 97 -6.43 -1.44 -1.13
CA MET A 97 -5.32 -0.49 -1.05
C MET A 97 -5.73 0.87 -1.63
N LEU A 98 -5.34 1.96 -0.98
CA LEU A 98 -5.35 3.30 -1.58
C LEU A 98 -4.01 3.56 -2.24
N VAL A 99 -4.01 4.04 -3.49
CA VAL A 99 -2.78 4.21 -4.27
C VAL A 99 -2.84 5.47 -5.13
N TYR A 100 -1.79 6.29 -5.10
CA TYR A 100 -1.46 7.24 -6.16
C TYR A 100 -0.02 7.00 -6.65
N PRO A 101 0.26 7.24 -7.94
CA PRO A 101 1.55 6.96 -8.56
C PRO A 101 2.52 8.12 -8.31
N ASP A 102 3.76 7.97 -8.80
CA ASP A 102 4.67 9.10 -8.91
C ASP A 102 4.04 10.20 -9.79
N TYR A 103 4.35 11.46 -9.48
CA TYR A 103 3.74 12.60 -10.17
C TYR A 103 4.68 13.78 -10.28
N LEU A 104 4.53 14.55 -11.37
CA LEU A 104 5.15 15.85 -11.51
C LEU A 104 4.37 16.88 -10.67
N GLY A 105 5.02 17.48 -9.69
CA GLY A 105 4.44 18.51 -8.84
C GLY A 105 4.33 19.86 -9.57
N SER A 106 3.58 20.79 -8.97
CA SER A 106 3.49 22.17 -9.47
C SER A 106 4.84 22.92 -9.41
N ASP A 107 5.80 22.38 -8.67
CA ASP A 107 7.19 22.83 -8.59
C ASP A 107 8.08 22.26 -9.71
N ASN A 108 7.49 21.57 -10.70
CA ASN A 108 8.19 20.87 -11.78
C ASN A 108 9.20 19.82 -11.30
N ARG A 109 8.99 19.24 -10.10
CA ARG A 109 9.80 18.14 -9.59
C ARG A 109 9.01 16.85 -9.62
N MET A 110 9.71 15.74 -9.81
CA MET A 110 9.11 14.41 -9.63
C MET A 110 8.96 14.14 -8.14
N HIS A 111 7.77 13.69 -7.73
CA HIS A 111 7.45 13.29 -6.37
C HIS A 111 7.05 11.83 -6.35
N ASP A 112 7.50 11.11 -5.33
CA ASP A 112 7.16 9.72 -5.11
C ASP A 112 5.64 9.56 -4.85
N GLY A 113 5.09 8.49 -5.40
CA GLY A 113 3.75 8.01 -5.14
C GLY A 113 3.59 7.50 -3.70
N HIS A 114 2.37 7.06 -3.37
CA HIS A 114 2.13 6.44 -2.07
C HIS A 114 1.01 5.42 -2.09
N MET A 115 1.11 4.45 -1.19
CA MET A 115 0.12 3.41 -1.02
C MET A 115 -0.07 2.98 0.44
N GLY A 116 -1.29 2.55 0.76
CA GLY A 116 -1.66 2.12 2.10
C GLY A 116 -2.79 1.10 2.10
N LEU A 117 -2.87 0.29 3.15
CA LEU A 117 -3.89 -0.74 3.31
C LEU A 117 -5.10 -0.16 4.05
N VAL A 118 -6.28 -0.24 3.44
CA VAL A 118 -7.55 0.11 4.07
C VAL A 118 -7.88 -0.92 5.15
N VAL A 119 -8.04 -0.46 6.38
CA VAL A 119 -8.40 -1.31 7.54
C VAL A 119 -9.77 -0.98 8.11
N GLU A 120 -10.34 0.18 7.79
CA GLU A 120 -11.65 0.61 8.27
C GLU A 120 -12.39 1.49 7.24
N VAL A 121 -13.72 1.31 7.15
CA VAL A 121 -14.62 2.02 6.24
C VAL A 121 -15.94 2.40 6.94
N ASN A 122 -16.61 3.45 6.47
CA ASN A 122 -17.88 3.95 7.03
C ASN A 122 -19.13 3.66 6.18
N GLY A 123 -19.01 2.82 5.15
CA GLY A 123 -20.11 2.48 4.24
C GLY A 123 -20.35 3.46 3.09
N GLY A 124 -19.63 4.59 3.06
CA GLY A 124 -19.62 5.52 1.94
C GLY A 124 -18.93 4.96 0.68
N SER A 125 -18.96 5.73 -0.41
CA SER A 125 -18.30 5.42 -1.68
C SER A 125 -16.99 6.18 -1.85
N GLY A 126 -16.10 5.66 -2.69
CA GLY A 126 -14.82 6.28 -2.99
C GLY A 126 -13.93 6.42 -1.75
N ILE A 127 -12.94 7.32 -1.84
CA ILE A 127 -11.96 7.54 -0.76
C ILE A 127 -12.64 8.15 0.48
N ASP A 128 -13.76 8.85 0.32
CA ASP A 128 -14.56 9.36 1.44
C ASP A 128 -15.19 8.26 2.30
N GLY A 129 -15.36 7.06 1.75
CA GLY A 129 -15.82 5.89 2.48
C GLY A 129 -14.77 5.26 3.40
N VAL A 130 -13.50 5.69 3.32
CA VAL A 130 -12.38 5.12 4.09
C VAL A 130 -12.14 5.94 5.37
N THR A 131 -12.03 5.27 6.52
CA THR A 131 -11.77 5.94 7.81
C THR A 131 -10.41 5.56 8.41
N GLY A 132 -9.89 4.37 8.12
CA GLY A 132 -8.61 3.90 8.65
C GLY A 132 -7.74 3.27 7.57
N ILE A 133 -6.48 3.69 7.50
CA ILE A 133 -5.44 3.16 6.62
C ILE A 133 -4.17 2.91 7.41
N VAL A 134 -3.59 1.71 7.30
CA VAL A 134 -2.23 1.43 7.76
C VAL A 134 -1.25 1.60 6.60
N HIS A 135 -0.22 2.43 6.78
CA HIS A 135 0.77 2.71 5.72
C HIS A 135 2.13 3.12 6.27
N CYS A 136 3.18 2.89 5.47
CA CYS A 136 4.55 3.30 5.77
C CYS A 136 4.90 4.62 5.07
N SER A 137 5.29 5.66 5.78
CA SER A 137 5.70 6.93 5.15
C SER A 137 6.77 7.69 5.94
N VAL A 138 7.50 8.57 5.24
CA VAL A 138 8.43 9.52 5.88
C VAL A 138 7.69 10.50 6.82
N GLY A 139 6.45 10.86 6.50
CA GLY A 139 5.64 11.73 7.35
C GLY A 139 5.32 11.07 8.69
N ASN A 140 4.96 9.79 8.67
CA ASN A 140 4.75 9.00 9.87
C ASN A 140 6.05 8.83 10.66
N ASP A 141 7.19 8.56 10.02
CA ASP A 141 8.47 8.33 10.71
C ASP A 141 8.91 9.56 11.54
N ARG A 142 8.63 10.76 11.03
CA ARG A 142 8.85 12.02 11.76
C ARG A 142 8.00 12.13 13.04
N ASN A 143 6.94 11.34 13.15
CA ASN A 143 6.05 11.26 14.30
C ASN A 143 6.32 10.02 15.19
N GLY A 144 7.45 9.32 15.00
CA GLY A 144 7.93 8.25 15.89
C GLY A 144 8.18 6.92 15.17
N SER A 145 7.19 6.46 14.40
CA SER A 145 7.29 5.24 13.58
C SER A 145 6.77 5.48 12.17
N ALA A 146 7.48 4.95 11.18
CA ALA A 146 7.12 5.01 9.77
C ALA A 146 5.78 4.34 9.45
N ILE A 147 5.39 3.30 10.20
CA ILE A 147 4.12 2.61 10.01
C ILE A 147 3.12 3.09 11.05
N GLN A 148 2.03 3.68 10.60
CA GLN A 148 0.94 4.17 11.45
C GLN A 148 -0.42 3.91 10.80
N GLU A 149 -1.46 3.95 11.62
CA GLU A 149 -2.85 4.01 11.18
C GLU A 149 -3.30 5.48 11.14
N THR A 150 -3.73 5.97 9.98
CA THR A 150 -4.23 7.34 9.80
C THR A 150 -5.49 7.35 8.93
N GLY A 151 -6.15 8.51 8.84
CA GLY A 151 -7.22 8.73 7.87
C GLY A 151 -6.72 8.91 6.42
N PRO A 152 -7.64 9.03 5.43
CA PRO A 152 -7.35 9.07 3.99
C PRO A 152 -6.83 10.41 3.46
N GLY A 153 -6.54 11.40 4.31
CA GLY A 153 -6.33 12.79 3.91
C GLY A 153 -5.32 13.00 2.79
N ILE A 154 -4.19 12.27 2.84
CA ILE A 154 -3.13 12.37 1.81
C ILE A 154 -3.59 11.87 0.43
N TRP A 155 -4.44 10.85 0.38
CA TRP A 155 -5.00 10.34 -0.88
C TRP A 155 -6.12 11.25 -1.40
N LYS A 156 -6.94 11.84 -0.53
CA LYS A 156 -7.94 12.84 -0.92
C LYS A 156 -7.32 14.07 -1.57
N ALA A 157 -6.12 14.46 -1.14
CA ALA A 157 -5.37 15.57 -1.72
C ALA A 157 -4.76 15.26 -3.11
N LYS A 158 -4.85 14.01 -3.59
CA LYS A 158 -4.31 13.56 -4.89
C LYS A 158 -5.45 13.10 -5.79
N ALA A 159 -5.78 13.91 -6.79
CA ALA A 159 -6.89 13.65 -7.71
C ALA A 159 -6.76 12.34 -8.50
N ASN A 160 -5.54 11.80 -8.64
CA ASN A 160 -5.27 10.54 -9.34
C ASN A 160 -5.28 9.31 -8.41
N SER A 161 -5.57 9.48 -7.11
CA SER A 161 -5.72 8.37 -6.16
C SER A 161 -6.85 7.44 -6.58
N ILE A 162 -6.63 6.15 -6.42
CA ILE A 162 -7.64 5.10 -6.62
C ILE A 162 -7.66 4.13 -5.45
N ILE A 163 -8.77 3.40 -5.34
CA ILE A 163 -8.88 2.21 -4.49
C ILE A 163 -8.66 1.00 -5.40
N VAL A 164 -7.73 0.14 -5.04
CA VAL A 164 -7.48 -1.13 -5.74
C VAL A 164 -7.73 -2.31 -4.82
N TRP A 165 -8.27 -3.38 -5.40
CA TRP A 165 -8.38 -4.69 -4.77
C TRP A 165 -7.30 -5.61 -5.34
N TRP A 166 -6.62 -6.36 -4.49
CA TRP A 166 -5.74 -7.44 -4.94
C TRP A 166 -6.57 -8.70 -5.19
N ASP A 167 -6.60 -9.19 -6.42
CA ASP A 167 -7.52 -10.25 -6.85
C ASP A 167 -7.23 -11.60 -6.18
N GLY A 168 -6.03 -11.79 -5.62
CA GLY A 168 -5.66 -12.97 -4.82
C GLY A 168 -6.18 -12.96 -3.38
N ILE A 169 -6.91 -11.92 -2.95
CA ILE A 169 -7.58 -11.89 -1.65
C ILE A 169 -8.90 -12.66 -1.76
N ILE A 170 -9.06 -13.68 -0.91
CA ILE A 170 -10.28 -14.48 -0.80
C ILE A 170 -11.25 -13.74 0.13
N GLU A 171 -12.50 -13.58 -0.30
CA GLU A 171 -13.54 -12.99 0.54
C GLU A 171 -13.89 -13.94 1.70
N ASP A 172 -14.12 -13.37 2.88
CA ASP A 172 -14.53 -14.10 4.09
C ASP A 172 -16.01 -14.52 4.00
#